data_AF-A0A1F9B2J0-F1
#
_entry.id   AF-A0A1F9B2J0-F1
#
_cell.length_a   1.000
_cell.length_b   1.000
_cell.length_c   1.000
_cell.angle_alpha   90.00
_cell.angle_beta   90.00
_cell.angle_gamma   90.00
#
_symmetry.space_group_name_H-M   'P 1'
#
loop_
_entity.id
_entity.type
_entity.pdbx_description
1 polymer ?
#
loop_
_entity_poly.entity_id
_entity_poly.type
_entity_poly.pdbx_seq_one_letter_code
_entity_poly.pdbx_strand_id
1 'polypeptide(L)'
;MEESTKRLRSLDFYMGTGFTLIGLYVVFDGYKTFVSPALVTVEKSVNPGVTTLFVGGFLALLGLVLALIGLRGSGNPFLKAAEVIPETLRKKSFLRGVLAMACIAVYFFVFWGRIPYVLSTFIFLAGMMLLFKGGAWWKIALVSGITVAIIWYVFGVLAMIPLP
;
A
#
# COMPACT_ATOMS: atom_id res chain seq x y z
N MET A 1 0.14 3.87 -33.11
CA MET A 1 0.44 3.54 -31.70
C MET A 1 0.84 2.08 -31.66
N GLU A 2 2.06 1.77 -31.17
CA GLU A 2 2.57 0.39 -31.10
C GLU A 2 1.67 -0.54 -30.28
N GLU A 3 1.70 -1.82 -30.62
CA GLU A 3 0.94 -2.86 -29.93
C GLU A 3 1.33 -2.99 -28.45
N SER A 4 2.62 -2.78 -28.14
CA SER A 4 3.16 -2.69 -26.78
C SER A 4 2.47 -1.59 -25.95
N THR A 5 2.22 -0.43 -26.55
CA THR A 5 1.57 0.71 -25.89
C THR A 5 0.09 0.44 -25.63
N LYS A 6 -0.62 -0.18 -26.59
CA LYS A 6 -2.03 -0.58 -26.40
C LYS A 6 -2.17 -1.57 -25.26
N ARG A 7 -1.22 -2.51 -25.14
CA ARG A 7 -1.16 -3.51 -24.08
C ARG A 7 -0.95 -2.88 -22.69
N LEU A 8 0.00 -1.96 -22.54
CA LEU A 8 0.23 -1.24 -21.28
C LEU A 8 -1.02 -0.47 -20.85
N ARG A 9 -1.68 0.21 -21.79
CA ARG A 9 -2.90 0.97 -21.49
C ARG A 9 -4.09 0.08 -21.11
N SER A 10 -4.18 -1.13 -21.65
CA SER A 10 -5.18 -2.11 -21.19
C SER A 10 -4.92 -2.49 -19.72
N LEU A 11 -3.66 -2.72 -19.33
CA LEU A 11 -3.33 -2.97 -17.92
C LEU A 11 -3.65 -1.78 -17.01
N ASP A 12 -3.37 -0.56 -17.46
CA ASP A 12 -3.70 0.67 -16.71
C ASP A 12 -5.21 0.78 -16.45
N PHE A 13 -6.05 0.32 -17.38
CA PHE A 13 -7.51 0.30 -17.20
C PHE A 13 -7.95 -0.58 -16.02
N TYR A 14 -7.43 -1.82 -15.95
CA TYR A 14 -7.78 -2.78 -14.91
C TYR A 14 -7.19 -2.39 -13.55
N MET A 15 -5.92 -2.00 -13.52
CA MET A 15 -5.29 -1.52 -12.28
C MET A 15 -5.98 -0.25 -11.77
N GLY A 16 -6.27 0.69 -12.68
CA GLY A 16 -6.98 1.92 -12.38
C GLY A 16 -8.36 1.64 -11.77
N THR A 17 -9.14 0.78 -12.41
CA THR A 17 -10.47 0.39 -11.92
C THR A 17 -10.39 -0.29 -10.55
N GLY A 18 -9.43 -1.20 -10.35
CA GLY A 18 -9.18 -1.84 -9.05
C GLY A 18 -8.86 -0.81 -7.96
N PHE A 19 -7.94 0.11 -8.23
CA PHE A 19 -7.60 1.18 -7.28
C PHE A 19 -8.76 2.15 -7.03
N THR A 20 -9.60 2.44 -8.04
CA THR A 20 -10.82 3.22 -7.83
C THR A 20 -11.76 2.54 -6.86
N LEU A 21 -12.05 1.25 -7.05
CA LEU A 21 -12.96 0.50 -6.20
C LEU A 21 -12.43 0.37 -4.76
N ILE A 22 -11.14 0.04 -4.60
CA ILE A 22 -10.49 -0.02 -3.29
C ILE A 22 -10.49 1.36 -2.63
N GLY A 23 -10.13 2.41 -3.36
CA GLY A 23 -10.14 3.78 -2.86
C GLY A 23 -11.52 4.22 -2.39
N LEU A 24 -12.57 3.96 -3.16
CA LEU A 24 -13.96 4.24 -2.77
C LEU A 24 -14.37 3.47 -1.51
N TYR A 25 -13.97 2.21 -1.39
CA TYR A 25 -14.19 1.43 -0.17
C TYR A 25 -13.50 2.07 1.05
N VAL A 26 -12.23 2.49 0.90
CA VAL A 26 -11.48 3.16 1.97
C VAL A 26 -12.11 4.51 2.33
N VAL A 27 -12.59 5.28 1.34
CA VAL A 27 -13.36 6.52 1.59
C VAL A 27 -14.60 6.22 2.42
N PHE A 28 -15.34 5.17 2.07
CA PHE A 28 -16.54 4.79 2.81
C PHE A 28 -16.22 4.41 4.26
N ASP A 29 -15.15 3.65 4.49
CA ASP A 29 -14.69 3.28 5.83
C ASP A 29 -14.19 4.49 6.64
N GLY A 30 -13.44 5.39 5.98
CA GLY A 30 -13.02 6.67 6.54
C GLY A 30 -14.20 7.56 6.93
N TYR A 31 -15.26 7.60 6.12
CA TYR A 31 -16.48 8.36 6.41
C TYR A 31 -17.22 7.79 7.62
N LYS A 32 -17.38 6.47 7.70
CA LYS A 32 -17.96 5.80 8.87
C LYS A 32 -17.18 6.12 10.15
N THR A 33 -15.86 6.11 10.06
CA THR A 33 -14.98 6.45 11.19
C THR A 33 -15.13 7.93 11.57
N PHE A 34 -15.19 8.83 10.60
CA PHE A 34 -15.32 10.27 10.81
C PHE A 34 -16.62 10.65 11.54
N VAL A 35 -17.73 9.98 11.22
CA VAL A 35 -19.05 10.23 11.83
C VAL A 35 -19.32 9.32 13.04
N SER A 36 -18.37 8.48 13.43
CA SER A 36 -18.55 7.52 14.52
C SER A 36 -18.89 8.23 15.84
N PRO A 37 -19.96 7.80 16.55
CA PRO A 37 -20.32 8.34 17.86
C PRO A 37 -19.20 8.23 18.90
N ALA A 38 -18.30 7.24 18.75
CA ALA A 38 -17.18 7.02 19.65
C ALA A 38 -16.09 8.10 19.55
N LEU A 39 -16.10 8.93 18.50
CA LEU A 39 -15.07 9.94 18.23
C LEU A 39 -15.61 11.38 18.27
N VAL A 40 -16.83 11.58 18.81
CA VAL A 40 -17.50 12.90 18.87
C VAL A 40 -16.73 13.90 19.73
N THR A 41 -16.00 13.42 20.75
CA THR A 41 -15.18 14.24 21.65
C THR A 41 -13.80 14.57 21.10
N VAL A 42 -13.39 13.90 20.01
CA VAL A 42 -12.09 14.12 19.37
C VAL A 42 -12.23 15.29 18.40
N GLU A 43 -11.29 16.23 18.43
CA GLU A 43 -11.27 17.33 17.48
C GLU A 43 -11.25 16.79 16.04
N LYS A 44 -12.10 17.34 15.16
CA LYS A 44 -12.27 16.81 13.80
C LYS A 44 -10.97 16.81 12.99
N SER A 45 -10.05 17.72 13.28
CA SER A 45 -8.74 17.84 12.61
C SER A 45 -7.82 16.65 12.85
N VAL A 46 -7.93 15.99 14.01
CA VAL A 46 -7.12 14.82 14.40
C VAL A 46 -7.91 13.51 14.38
N ASN A 47 -9.15 13.54 13.87
CA ASN A 47 -9.97 12.35 13.74
C ASN A 47 -9.33 11.39 12.71
N PRO A 48 -9.08 10.12 13.05
CA PRO A 48 -8.43 9.16 12.16
C PRO A 48 -9.19 8.96 10.84
N GLY A 49 -10.50 9.21 10.82
CA GLY A 49 -11.32 9.18 9.61
C GLY A 49 -10.89 10.20 8.55
N VAL A 50 -10.33 11.36 8.95
CA VAL A 50 -9.87 12.39 7.98
C VAL A 50 -8.70 11.90 7.15
N THR A 51 -7.68 11.31 7.78
CA THR A 51 -6.53 10.76 7.05
C THR A 51 -6.96 9.61 6.14
N THR A 52 -7.83 8.73 6.62
CA THR A 52 -8.37 7.61 5.84
C THR A 52 -9.18 8.09 4.63
N LEU A 53 -10.03 9.11 4.80
CA LEU A 53 -10.77 9.75 3.72
C LEU A 53 -9.84 10.34 2.66
N PHE A 54 -8.79 11.05 3.11
CA PHE A 54 -7.82 11.66 2.21
C PHE A 54 -7.07 10.62 1.38
N VAL A 55 -6.53 9.58 2.03
CA VAL A 55 -5.79 8.49 1.36
C VAL A 55 -6.71 7.73 0.39
N GLY A 56 -7.90 7.35 0.84
CA GLY A 56 -8.88 6.67 0.00
C GLY A 56 -9.30 7.52 -1.20
N GLY A 57 -9.54 8.82 -0.99
CA GLY A 57 -9.96 9.74 -2.04
C GLY A 57 -8.88 9.94 -3.10
N PHE A 58 -7.63 10.13 -2.69
CA PHE A 58 -6.49 10.20 -3.62
C PHE A 58 -6.29 8.90 -4.39
N LEU A 59 -6.39 7.75 -3.71
CA LEU A 59 -6.29 6.44 -4.37
C LEU A 59 -7.41 6.26 -5.41
N ALA A 60 -8.64 6.65 -5.06
CA ALA A 60 -9.78 6.56 -5.96
C ALA A 60 -9.62 7.45 -7.19
N LEU A 61 -9.17 8.69 -6.98
CA LEU A 61 -8.92 9.68 -8.02
C LEU A 61 -7.82 9.22 -8.98
N LEU A 62 -6.66 8.80 -8.45
CA LEU A 62 -5.54 8.33 -9.27
C LEU A 62 -5.91 7.05 -10.02
N GLY A 63 -6.63 6.14 -9.37
CA GLY A 63 -7.19 4.95 -10.02
C GLY A 63 -8.11 5.33 -11.18
N LEU A 64 -8.97 6.33 -10.98
CA LEU A 64 -9.92 6.77 -11.99
C LEU A 64 -9.20 7.39 -13.19
N VAL A 65 -8.17 8.22 -12.93
CA VAL A 65 -7.33 8.80 -13.98
C VAL A 65 -6.65 7.70 -14.79
N LEU A 66 -6.08 6.69 -14.15
CA LEU A 66 -5.48 5.53 -14.83
C LEU A 66 -6.50 4.75 -15.65
N ALA A 67 -7.70 4.53 -15.09
CA ALA A 67 -8.80 3.86 -15.79
C ALA A 67 -9.18 4.63 -17.06
N LEU A 68 -9.34 5.95 -16.97
CA LEU A 68 -9.70 6.80 -18.11
C LEU A 68 -8.59 6.84 -19.18
N ILE A 69 -7.33 6.91 -18.78
CA ILE A 69 -6.18 6.83 -19.71
C ILE A 69 -6.15 5.48 -20.41
N GLY A 70 -6.35 4.40 -19.66
CA GLY A 70 -6.38 3.04 -20.18
C GLY A 70 -7.54 2.79 -21.14
N LEU A 71 -8.72 3.32 -20.82
CA LEU A 71 -9.92 3.23 -21.66
C LEU A 71 -9.74 4.00 -22.98
N ARG A 72 -9.29 5.25 -22.91
CA ARG A 72 -9.09 6.09 -24.11
C ARG A 72 -7.98 5.56 -25.01
N GLY A 73 -6.98 4.89 -24.46
CA GLY A 73 -5.79 4.53 -25.20
C GLY A 73 -5.67 3.07 -25.64
N SER A 74 -6.43 2.14 -25.07
CA SER A 74 -6.38 0.71 -25.47
C SER A 74 -7.32 0.35 -26.62
N GLY A 75 -8.30 1.21 -26.93
CA GLY A 75 -9.35 0.96 -27.92
C GLY A 75 -10.40 -0.02 -27.40
N ASN A 76 -10.01 -1.27 -27.15
CA ASN A 76 -10.88 -2.29 -26.55
C ASN A 76 -10.13 -3.02 -25.40
N PRO A 77 -10.17 -2.49 -24.16
CA PRO A 77 -9.35 -2.99 -23.06
C PRO A 77 -9.68 -4.44 -22.68
N PHE A 78 -10.93 -4.86 -22.84
CA PHE A 78 -11.44 -6.18 -22.42
C PHE A 78 -10.86 -7.35 -23.21
N LEU A 79 -10.74 -7.20 -24.54
CA LEU A 79 -10.20 -8.25 -25.41
C LEU A 79 -8.70 -8.48 -25.17
N LYS A 80 -7.93 -7.38 -25.03
CA LYS A 80 -6.48 -7.47 -24.84
C LYS A 80 -6.09 -7.88 -23.41
N ALA A 81 -6.95 -7.69 -22.42
CA ALA A 81 -6.62 -8.04 -21.05
C ALA A 81 -6.62 -9.54 -20.77
N ALA A 82 -7.50 -10.30 -21.43
CA ALA A 82 -7.56 -11.75 -21.26
C ALA A 82 -6.22 -12.44 -21.59
N GLU A 83 -5.48 -11.92 -22.58
CA GLU A 83 -4.15 -12.42 -22.96
C GLU A 83 -3.04 -11.91 -22.01
N VAL A 84 -3.20 -10.69 -21.49
CA VAL A 84 -2.11 -9.96 -20.83
C VAL A 84 -2.07 -10.20 -19.31
N ILE A 85 -3.22 -10.44 -18.70
CA ILE A 85 -3.35 -10.78 -17.27
C ILE A 85 -2.53 -12.05 -16.93
N PRO A 86 -2.71 -13.21 -17.59
CA PRO A 86 -1.99 -14.43 -17.21
C PRO A 86 -0.47 -14.30 -17.42
N GLU A 87 -0.03 -13.57 -18.43
CA GLU A 87 1.40 -13.31 -18.63
C GLU A 87 1.96 -12.41 -17.52
N THR A 88 1.18 -11.44 -17.04
CA THR A 88 1.58 -10.55 -15.94
C THR A 88 1.67 -11.32 -14.61
N LEU A 89 0.72 -12.23 -14.34
CA LEU A 89 0.73 -13.07 -13.14
C LEU A 89 1.97 -13.97 -13.05
N ARG A 90 2.55 -14.36 -14.20
CA ARG A 90 3.78 -15.16 -14.26
C ARG A 90 5.06 -14.36 -14.04
N LYS A 91 5.01 -13.02 -14.02
CA LYS A 91 6.20 -12.19 -13.85
C LYS A 91 6.71 -12.27 -12.41
N LYS A 92 8.03 -12.45 -12.25
CA LYS A 92 8.70 -12.41 -10.93
C LYS A 92 8.46 -11.08 -10.21
N SER A 93 8.32 -9.97 -10.94
CA SER A 93 7.99 -8.67 -10.35
C SER A 93 6.61 -8.64 -9.71
N PHE A 94 5.61 -9.25 -10.35
CA PHE A 94 4.26 -9.38 -9.80
C PHE A 94 4.28 -10.24 -8.52
N LEU A 95 4.96 -11.39 -8.56
CA LEU A 95 5.11 -12.26 -7.38
C LEU A 95 5.80 -11.53 -6.21
N ARG A 96 6.82 -10.71 -6.47
CA ARG A 96 7.44 -9.87 -5.44
C ARG A 96 6.46 -8.86 -4.86
N GLY A 97 5.61 -8.24 -5.69
CA GLY A 97 4.54 -7.37 -5.21
C GLY A 97 3.53 -8.10 -4.32
N VAL A 98 3.09 -9.29 -4.73
CA VAL A 98 2.21 -10.14 -3.92
C VAL A 98 2.87 -10.52 -2.59
N LEU A 99 4.15 -10.90 -2.61
CA LEU A 99 4.89 -11.25 -1.40
C LEU A 99 5.10 -10.01 -0.50
N ALA A 100 5.24 -8.82 -1.06
CA ALA A 100 5.30 -7.58 -0.29
C ALA A 100 3.97 -7.31 0.42
N MET A 101 2.83 -7.49 -0.26
CA MET A 101 1.51 -7.40 0.38
C MET A 101 1.34 -8.45 1.48
N ALA A 102 1.82 -9.68 1.26
CA ALA A 102 1.81 -10.71 2.28
C ALA A 102 2.66 -10.32 3.50
N CYS A 103 3.86 -9.75 3.30
CA CYS A 103 4.69 -9.24 4.39
C CYS A 103 3.99 -8.12 5.18
N ILE A 104 3.29 -7.20 4.50
CA ILE A 104 2.49 -6.14 5.14
C ILE A 104 1.36 -6.76 5.98
N ALA A 105 0.63 -7.74 5.42
CA ALA A 105 -0.43 -8.44 6.13
C ALA A 105 0.11 -9.18 7.37
N VAL A 106 1.25 -9.87 7.25
CA VAL A 106 1.91 -10.52 8.40
C VAL A 106 2.31 -9.50 9.45
N TYR A 107 2.87 -8.35 9.05
CA TYR A 107 3.24 -7.31 9.99
C TYR A 107 2.03 -6.80 10.79
N PHE A 108 0.92 -6.44 10.13
CA PHE A 108 -0.25 -5.88 10.81
C PHE A 108 -1.13 -6.92 11.53
N PHE A 109 -1.32 -8.12 10.97
CA PHE A 109 -2.24 -9.11 11.54
C PHE A 109 -1.54 -10.15 12.42
N VAL A 110 -0.24 -10.37 12.21
CA VAL A 110 0.54 -11.36 12.98
C VAL A 110 1.38 -10.70 14.06
N PHE A 111 2.22 -9.73 13.70
CA PHE A 111 3.18 -9.15 14.64
C PHE A 111 2.58 -8.09 15.57
N TRP A 112 1.64 -7.30 15.07
CA TRP A 112 1.00 -6.22 15.83
C TRP A 112 0.40 -6.74 17.14
N GLY A 113 0.83 -6.18 18.27
CA GLY A 113 0.35 -6.54 19.61
C GLY A 113 0.81 -7.92 20.12
N ARG A 114 1.62 -8.68 19.36
CA ARG A 114 2.16 -9.99 19.78
C ARG A 114 3.66 -9.96 20.12
N ILE A 115 4.44 -9.09 19.46
CA ILE A 115 5.88 -8.94 19.70
C ILE A 115 6.24 -7.45 19.80
N PRO A 116 7.34 -7.08 20.49
CA PRO A 116 7.71 -5.67 20.68
C PRO A 116 7.89 -4.92 19.35
N TYR A 117 7.41 -3.67 19.29
CA TYR A 117 7.53 -2.75 18.15
C TYR A 117 8.89 -2.80 17.42
N VAL A 118 9.97 -2.75 18.20
CA VAL A 118 11.34 -2.70 17.67
C VAL A 118 11.65 -3.94 16.86
N LEU A 119 11.24 -5.12 17.35
CA LEU A 119 11.50 -6.38 16.69
C LEU A 119 10.59 -6.57 15.46
N SER A 120 9.30 -6.26 15.59
CA SER A 120 8.34 -6.38 14.47
C SER A 120 8.75 -5.48 13.30
N THR A 121 9.08 -4.22 13.57
CA THR A 121 9.48 -3.24 12.57
C THR A 121 10.83 -3.60 11.94
N PHE A 122 11.77 -4.10 12.73
CA PHE A 122 13.06 -4.57 12.21
C PHE A 122 12.89 -5.73 11.24
N ILE A 123 12.13 -6.77 11.63
CA ILE A 123 11.86 -7.93 10.78
C ILE A 123 11.14 -7.50 9.51
N PHE A 124 10.16 -6.60 9.62
CA PHE A 124 9.43 -6.09 8.47
C PHE A 124 10.33 -5.33 7.48
N LEU A 125 11.12 -4.36 7.96
CA LEU A 125 12.04 -3.59 7.12
C LEU A 125 13.11 -4.48 6.48
N ALA A 126 13.71 -5.37 7.27
CA ALA A 126 14.72 -6.30 6.77
C ALA A 126 14.12 -7.25 5.72
N GLY A 127 12.93 -7.81 5.99
CA GLY A 127 12.20 -8.68 5.07
C GLY A 127 11.85 -7.98 3.76
N MET A 128 11.37 -6.74 3.82
CA MET A 128 11.07 -5.94 2.64
C MET A 128 12.33 -5.63 1.81
N MET A 129 13.43 -5.27 2.46
CA MET A 129 14.70 -5.05 1.75
C MET A 129 15.23 -6.34 1.12
N LEU A 130 15.15 -7.48 1.81
CA LEU A 130 15.54 -8.78 1.24
C LEU A 130 14.70 -9.13 0.01
N LEU A 131 13.39 -8.92 0.09
CA LEU A 131 12.44 -9.18 -0.99
C LEU A 131 12.77 -8.38 -2.27
N PHE A 132 13.16 -7.11 -2.10
CA PHE A 132 13.50 -6.22 -3.21
C PHE A 132 15.00 -6.20 -3.54
N LYS A 133 15.81 -7.08 -2.95
CA LYS A 133 17.28 -7.15 -3.12
C LYS A 133 17.99 -5.83 -2.78
N GLY A 134 17.65 -5.23 -1.64
CA GLY A 134 18.19 -3.97 -1.12
C GLY A 134 19.69 -3.96 -0.75
N GLY A 135 20.47 -4.96 -1.17
CA GLY A 135 21.92 -5.04 -0.96
C GLY A 135 22.37 -6.29 -0.22
N ALA A 136 23.60 -6.23 0.32
CA ALA A 136 24.17 -7.31 1.12
C ALA A 136 23.43 -7.44 2.47
N TRP A 137 23.34 -8.67 3.00
CA TRP A 137 22.58 -8.97 4.22
C TRP A 137 22.99 -8.10 5.43
N TRP A 138 24.28 -7.80 5.58
CA TRP A 138 24.79 -6.95 6.66
C TRP A 138 24.33 -5.48 6.52
N LYS A 139 24.22 -4.97 5.29
CA LYS A 139 23.70 -3.61 5.03
C LYS A 139 22.22 -3.54 5.38
N ILE A 140 21.48 -4.60 5.05
CA ILE A 140 20.04 -4.69 5.37
C ILE A 140 19.84 -4.68 6.89
N ALA A 141 20.60 -5.50 7.62
CA ALA A 141 20.54 -5.52 9.08
C ALA A 141 20.91 -4.15 9.68
N LEU A 142 21.98 -3.52 9.19
CA LEU A 142 22.43 -2.22 9.67
C LEU A 142 21.39 -1.12 9.41
N VAL A 143 20.89 -0.99 8.17
CA VAL A 143 19.94 0.05 7.81
C VAL A 143 18.61 -0.15 8.54
N SER A 144 18.11 -1.39 8.59
CA SER A 144 16.85 -1.69 9.31
C SER A 144 17.00 -1.42 10.81
N GLY A 145 18.11 -1.84 11.42
CA GLY A 145 18.38 -1.63 12.84
C GLY A 145 18.47 -0.15 13.21
N ILE A 146 19.26 0.62 12.46
CA ILE A 146 19.41 2.07 12.69
C ILE A 146 18.08 2.78 12.48
N THR A 147 17.35 2.45 11.41
CA THR A 147 16.06 3.10 11.12
C THR A 147 15.06 2.87 12.24
N VAL A 148 14.93 1.64 12.74
CA VAL A 148 14.05 1.32 13.86
C VAL A 148 14.48 2.03 15.14
N ALA A 149 15.78 2.05 15.45
CA ALA A 149 16.29 2.73 16.63
C ALA A 149 15.97 4.23 16.62
N ILE A 150 16.14 4.88 15.46
CA ILE A 150 15.79 6.29 15.28
C ILE A 150 14.29 6.52 15.49
N ILE A 151 13.44 5.71 14.85
CA ILE A 151 11.98 5.86 14.97
C ILE A 151 11.54 5.64 16.42
N TRP A 152 12.03 4.59 17.07
CA TRP A 152 11.74 4.30 18.47
C TRP A 152 12.18 5.44 19.39
N TYR A 153 13.38 5.99 19.18
CA TYR A 153 13.87 7.10 20.00
C TYR A 153 13.04 8.37 19.80
N VAL A 154 12.77 8.76 18.55
CA VAL A 154 12.02 9.98 18.25
C VAL A 154 10.57 9.87 18.73
N PHE A 155 9.88 8.77 18.44
CA PHE A 155 8.46 8.66 18.77
C PHE A 155 8.20 8.10 20.16
N GLY A 156 8.93 7.06 20.57
CA GLY A 156 8.73 6.42 21.87
C GLY A 156 9.34 7.20 23.03
N VAL A 157 10.52 7.80 22.84
CA VAL A 157 11.22 8.53 23.92
C VAL A 157 10.94 10.02 23.87
N LEU A 158 11.20 10.69 22.74
CA LEU A 158 11.06 12.15 22.66
C LEU A 158 9.59 12.61 22.60
N ALA A 159 8.78 11.97 21.76
CA ALA A 159 7.37 12.33 21.59
C ALA A 159 6.42 11.57 22.55
N MET A 160 6.95 10.62 23.34
CA MET A 160 6.18 9.80 24.29
C MET A 160 4.93 9.12 23.69
N ILE A 161 4.99 8.77 22.41
CA ILE A 161 3.90 8.07 21.72
C ILE A 161 4.02 6.57 22.05
N PRO A 162 2.95 5.93 22.59
CA PRO A 162 2.97 4.50 22.84
C PRO A 162 3.08 3.75 21.51
N LEU A 163 4.19 3.04 21.34
CA LEU A 163 4.45 2.19 20.18
C LEU A 163 3.91 0.77 20.46
N PRO A 164 3.29 0.11 19.46
CA PRO A 164 2.51 -1.12 19.62
C PRO A 164 3.33 -2.41 19.83
#